data_AF-A0A2R6KB41-F1
#
_entry.id   AF-A0A2R6KB41-F1
#
_cell.length_a   1.000
_cell.length_b   1.000
_cell.length_c   1.000
_cell.angle_alpha   90.00
_cell.angle_beta   90.00
_cell.angle_gamma   90.00
#
_symmetry.space_group_name_H-M   'P 1'
#
loop_
_entity.id
_entity.type
_entity.pdbx_description
1 polymer ?
#
loop_
_entity_poly.entity_id
_entity_poly.type
_entity_poly.pdbx_seq_one_letter_code
_entity_poly.pdbx_strand_id
1 'polypeptide(L)'
;MDTPEAQANYEEITNNYDHLTVMPTSARAEKALKTAAEGGAVDYRSEDDGKLLRDCFVLPEGSTAEDFACYLHPDIGDGFLHAIDRRSERRIGADRVLENRDVVEIVSTNQ
;
A
#
# COMPACT_ATOMS: atom_id res chain seq x y z
N MET A 1 13.75 21.37 -7.12
CA MET A 1 13.64 20.60 -8.37
C MET A 1 14.97 20.63 -9.10
N ASP A 2 15.43 19.48 -9.63
CA ASP A 2 16.76 19.37 -10.26
C ASP A 2 16.88 20.12 -11.60
N THR A 3 15.77 20.36 -12.31
CA THR A 3 15.72 21.13 -13.55
C THR A 3 14.68 22.25 -13.48
N PRO A 4 14.89 23.36 -14.20
CA PRO A 4 13.91 24.45 -14.29
C PRO A 4 12.60 24.00 -14.96
N GLU A 5 12.65 23.03 -15.87
CA GLU A 5 11.47 22.41 -16.50
C GLU A 5 10.63 21.62 -15.48
N ALA A 6 11.29 20.88 -14.58
CA ALA A 6 10.59 20.15 -13.52
C ALA A 6 9.92 21.14 -12.54
N GLN A 7 10.56 22.27 -12.23
CA GLN A 7 9.99 23.31 -11.37
C GLN A 7 8.68 23.86 -11.94
N ALA A 8 8.65 24.22 -13.24
CA ALA A 8 7.45 24.72 -13.89
C ALA A 8 6.30 23.69 -13.91
N ASN A 9 6.61 22.42 -14.18
CA ASN A 9 5.62 21.34 -14.19
C ASN A 9 5.04 21.09 -12.79
N TYR A 10 5.85 21.19 -11.74
CA TYR A 10 5.39 21.05 -10.36
C TYR A 10 4.49 22.20 -9.93
N GLU A 11 4.82 23.43 -10.33
CA GLU A 11 3.96 24.59 -10.07
C GLU A 11 2.62 24.48 -10.80
N GLU A 12 2.59 23.94 -12.02
CA GLU A 12 1.35 23.68 -12.75
C GLU A 12 0.48 22.63 -12.05
N ILE A 13 1.08 21.49 -11.70
CA ILE A 13 0.36 20.36 -11.07
C ILE A 13 -0.13 20.76 -9.68
N THR A 14 0.68 21.48 -8.90
CA THR A 14 0.31 21.92 -7.55
C THR A 14 -0.84 22.92 -7.57
N ASN A 15 -0.91 23.82 -8.56
CA ASN A 15 -1.99 24.81 -8.65
C ASN A 15 -3.30 24.23 -9.21
N ASN A 16 -3.24 23.22 -10.07
CA ASN A 16 -4.43 22.62 -10.67
C ASN A 16 -5.05 21.49 -9.83
N TYR A 17 -4.29 20.90 -8.91
CA TYR A 17 -4.70 19.73 -8.15
C TYR A 17 -4.46 19.92 -6.63
N ASP A 18 -5.16 20.89 -6.05
CA ASP A 18 -5.12 21.25 -4.61
C ASP A 18 -5.43 20.07 -3.65
N HIS A 19 -6.09 19.02 -4.15
CA HIS A 19 -6.51 17.86 -3.38
C HIS A 19 -5.52 16.68 -3.42
N LEU A 20 -4.42 16.80 -4.17
CA LEU A 20 -3.41 15.76 -4.29
C LEU A 20 -2.12 16.17 -3.57
N THR A 21 -1.68 15.36 -2.61
CA THR A 21 -0.35 15.49 -2.03
C THR A 21 0.70 15.08 -3.08
N VAL A 22 1.27 16.06 -3.78
CA VAL A 22 2.34 15.82 -4.75
C VAL A 22 3.62 15.48 -3.98
N MET A 23 3.92 14.18 -3.86
CA MET A 23 5.17 13.70 -3.29
C MET A 23 6.29 13.85 -4.34
N PRO A 24 7.28 14.74 -4.14
CA PRO A 24 8.34 14.92 -5.11
C PRO A 24 9.29 13.72 -5.05
N THR A 25 9.04 12.69 -5.84
CA THR A 25 10.06 11.66 -6.09
C THR A 25 11.01 12.19 -7.15
N SER A 26 12.31 12.29 -6.80
CA SER A 26 13.31 12.77 -7.75
C SER A 26 13.45 11.78 -8.91
N ALA A 27 13.56 12.29 -10.15
CA ALA A 27 13.86 11.45 -11.31
C ALA A 27 15.17 10.64 -11.13
N ARG A 28 16.09 11.13 -10.27
CA ARG A 28 17.31 10.39 -9.86
C ARG A 28 16.98 9.17 -9.00
N ALA A 29 16.01 9.26 -8.09
CA ALA A 29 15.58 8.14 -7.26
C ALA A 29 14.89 7.06 -8.10
N GLU A 30 14.04 7.45 -9.06
CA GLU A 30 13.43 6.50 -9.99
C GLU A 30 14.49 5.80 -10.85
N LYS A 31 15.45 6.56 -11.40
CA LYS A 31 16.54 5.99 -12.18
C LYS A 31 17.42 5.07 -11.32
N ALA A 32 17.69 5.43 -10.07
CA ALA A 32 18.45 4.61 -9.14
C ALA A 32 17.73 3.29 -8.80
N LEU A 33 16.40 3.33 -8.62
CA LEU A 33 15.58 2.14 -8.39
C LEU A 33 15.55 1.23 -9.62
N LYS A 34 15.38 1.79 -10.82
CA LYS A 34 15.46 1.04 -12.09
C LYS A 34 16.83 0.37 -12.25
N THR A 35 17.91 1.12 -12.09
CA THR A 35 19.27 0.57 -12.22
C THR A 35 19.60 -0.46 -11.15
N ALA A 36 19.17 -0.24 -9.90
CA ALA A 36 19.37 -1.20 -8.82
C ALA A 36 18.58 -2.50 -9.06
N ALA A 37 17.45 -2.44 -9.78
CA ALA A 37 16.69 -3.62 -10.17
C ALA A 37 17.23 -4.35 -11.39
N GLU A 38 17.74 -3.63 -12.39
CA GLU A 38 18.54 -4.25 -13.46
C GLU A 38 19.76 -4.99 -12.89
N GLY A 39 20.35 -4.44 -11.82
CA GLY A 39 21.45 -5.07 -11.08
C GLY A 39 21.03 -6.19 -10.11
N GLY A 40 19.73 -6.50 -10.00
CA GLY A 40 19.21 -7.53 -9.09
C GLY A 40 19.37 -7.22 -7.60
N ALA A 41 19.74 -5.99 -7.23
CA ALA A 41 19.91 -5.56 -5.85
C ALA A 41 18.57 -5.24 -5.16
N VAL A 42 17.57 -4.83 -5.95
CA VAL A 42 16.20 -4.56 -5.48
C VAL A 42 15.21 -5.10 -6.52
N ASP A 43 14.08 -5.65 -6.09
CA ASP A 43 13.00 -6.02 -7.01
C ASP A 43 12.16 -4.77 -7.30
N TYR A 44 12.32 -4.19 -8.49
CA TYR A 44 11.53 -3.04 -8.95
C TYR A 44 10.69 -3.47 -10.15
N ARG A 45 9.38 -3.56 -9.96
CA ARG A 45 8.40 -3.81 -11.01
C ARG A 45 7.50 -2.59 -11.13
N SER A 46 7.49 -1.96 -12.30
CA SER A 46 6.62 -0.79 -12.61
C SER A 46 5.33 -1.17 -13.34
N GLU A 47 5.02 -2.45 -13.44
CA GLU A 47 3.81 -2.92 -14.13
C GLU A 47 2.78 -3.40 -13.11
N ASP A 48 1.52 -3.24 -13.51
CA ASP A 48 0.23 -3.61 -12.90
C ASP A 48 0.10 -5.12 -12.56
N ASP A 49 1.21 -5.80 -12.31
CA ASP A 49 1.31 -7.23 -12.02
C ASP A 49 1.09 -7.47 -10.52
N GLY A 50 -0.04 -7.00 -9.98
CA GLY A 50 -0.73 -7.48 -8.77
C GLY A 50 0.07 -7.78 -7.49
N LYS A 51 1.34 -7.36 -7.38
CA LYS A 51 2.27 -7.79 -6.33
C LYS A 51 3.03 -6.68 -5.63
N LEU A 52 2.71 -5.42 -5.90
CA LEU A 52 3.18 -4.30 -5.09
C LEU A 52 2.17 -3.17 -5.08
N LEU A 53 1.33 -3.15 -4.04
CA LEU A 53 1.38 -2.16 -2.97
C LEU A 53 0.92 -2.88 -1.70
N ARG A 54 1.74 -2.86 -0.63
CA ARG A 54 1.20 -3.13 0.71
C ARG A 54 0.43 -1.88 1.07
N ASP A 55 -0.81 -1.78 0.60
CA ASP A 55 -1.66 -0.63 0.89
C ASP A 55 -1.76 -0.49 2.41
N CYS A 56 -1.31 0.67 2.90
CA CYS A 56 -1.44 1.02 4.30
C CYS A 56 -2.82 1.64 4.49
N PHE A 57 -3.74 0.88 5.07
CA PHE A 57 -5.08 1.37 5.38
C PHE A 57 -5.11 2.00 6.77
N VAL A 58 -5.85 3.10 6.89
CA VAL A 58 -6.12 3.76 8.17
C VAL A 58 -7.51 3.32 8.61
N LEU A 59 -7.56 2.58 9.72
CA LEU A 59 -8.79 2.11 10.34
C LEU A 59 -9.04 2.85 11.66
N PRO A 60 -10.30 2.98 12.10
CA PRO A 60 -10.62 3.43 13.45
C PRO A 60 -9.87 2.64 14.54
N GLU A 61 -9.60 3.28 15.67
CA GLU A 61 -9.03 2.58 16.82
C GLU A 61 -9.98 1.48 17.29
N GLY A 62 -9.45 0.27 17.47
CA GLY A 62 -10.24 -0.88 17.87
C GLY A 62 -10.81 -1.72 16.71
N SER A 63 -10.55 -1.36 15.44
CA SER A 63 -10.97 -2.18 14.31
C SER A 63 -10.42 -3.60 14.38
N THR A 64 -11.24 -4.55 14.00
CA THR A 64 -10.92 -5.98 14.03
C THR A 64 -10.46 -6.47 12.65
N ALA A 65 -9.95 -7.71 12.61
CA ALA A 65 -9.58 -8.35 11.36
C ALA A 65 -10.78 -8.50 10.39
N GLU A 66 -11.99 -8.71 10.91
CA GLU A 66 -13.22 -8.76 10.11
C GLU A 66 -13.64 -7.38 9.62
N ASP A 67 -13.55 -6.35 10.46
CA ASP A 67 -13.83 -4.96 10.08
C ASP A 67 -12.91 -4.52 8.93
N PHE A 68 -11.63 -4.93 8.99
CA PHE A 68 -10.69 -4.70 7.90
C PHE A 68 -11.04 -5.48 6.62
N ALA A 69 -11.52 -6.72 6.73
CA ALA A 69 -11.98 -7.49 5.59
C ALA A 69 -13.21 -6.85 4.90
N CYS A 70 -14.17 -6.37 5.71
CA CYS A 70 -15.36 -5.67 5.22
C CYS A 70 -15.00 -4.30 4.62
N TYR A 71 -14.00 -3.61 5.20
CA TYR A 71 -13.44 -2.37 4.67
C TYR A 71 -12.82 -2.55 3.28
N LEU A 72 -12.16 -3.69 3.02
CA LEU A 72 -11.66 -4.04 1.69
C LEU A 72 -12.81 -4.30 0.71
N HIS A 73 -13.73 -5.20 1.07
CA HIS A 73 -14.96 -5.43 0.31
C HIS A 73 -15.98 -6.21 1.15
N PRO A 74 -17.29 -5.91 1.06
CA PRO A 74 -18.33 -6.67 1.78
C PRO A 74 -18.29 -8.17 1.48
N ASP A 75 -18.06 -8.60 0.23
CA ASP A 75 -17.92 -10.02 -0.13
C ASP A 75 -16.70 -10.72 0.49
N ILE A 76 -15.62 -9.98 0.73
CA ILE A 76 -14.41 -10.51 1.41
C ILE A 76 -14.71 -10.70 2.90
N GLY A 77 -15.45 -9.76 3.50
CA GLY A 77 -15.95 -9.87 4.88
C GLY A 77 -16.90 -11.06 5.06
N ASP A 78 -17.86 -11.26 4.16
CA ASP A 78 -18.80 -12.39 4.21
C ASP A 78 -18.10 -13.75 4.08
N GLY A 79 -17.04 -13.80 3.26
CA GLY A 79 -16.21 -14.98 3.08
C GLY A 79 -15.04 -15.13 4.06
N PHE A 80 -14.91 -14.26 5.07
CA PHE A 80 -13.75 -14.21 5.96
C PHE A 80 -13.54 -15.55 6.70
N LEU A 81 -12.36 -16.15 6.54
CA LEU A 81 -11.97 -17.38 7.25
C LEU A 81 -11.10 -17.07 8.46
N HIS A 82 -9.97 -16.40 8.22
CA HIS A 82 -9.03 -15.96 9.24
C HIS A 82 -8.06 -14.95 8.64
N ALA A 83 -7.43 -14.16 9.50
CA ALA A 83 -6.30 -13.33 9.12
C ALA A 83 -4.99 -14.02 9.53
N ILE A 84 -3.89 -13.68 8.87
CA ILE A 84 -2.55 -14.13 9.22
C ILE A 84 -1.70 -12.92 9.54
N ASP A 85 -1.19 -12.86 10.78
CA ASP A 85 -0.17 -11.90 11.16
C ASP A 85 1.13 -12.26 10.45
N ARG A 86 1.60 -11.43 9.52
CA ARG A 86 2.85 -11.67 8.79
C ARG A 86 4.11 -11.43 9.62
N ARG A 87 4.01 -10.75 10.76
CA ARG A 87 5.12 -10.49 11.68
C ARG A 87 5.37 -11.68 12.61
N SER A 88 4.30 -12.33 13.06
CA SER A 88 4.34 -13.45 14.01
C SER A 88 4.03 -14.80 13.38
N GLU A 89 3.60 -14.82 12.11
CA GLU A 89 3.07 -15.98 11.38
C GLU A 89 1.90 -16.68 12.10
N ARG A 90 1.15 -15.92 12.91
CA ARG A 90 0.05 -16.44 13.72
C ARG A 90 -1.28 -16.23 13.01
N ARG A 91 -2.17 -17.21 13.17
CA ARG A 91 -3.57 -17.07 12.74
C ARG A 91 -4.31 -16.18 13.73
N ILE A 92 -5.00 -15.20 13.18
CA ILE A 92 -5.83 -14.23 13.86
C ILE A 92 -7.30 -14.52 13.53
N GLY A 93 -8.14 -14.58 14.57
CA GLY A 93 -9.59 -14.70 14.41
C GLY A 93 -10.27 -13.35 14.10
N ALA A 94 -11.53 -13.41 13.70
CA ALA A 94 -12.36 -12.25 13.34
C ALA A 94 -12.39 -11.17 14.43
N ASP A 95 -12.54 -11.56 15.70
CA ASP A 95 -12.69 -10.65 16.84
C ASP A 95 -11.38 -9.98 17.32
N ARG A 96 -10.24 -10.33 16.74
CA ARG A 96 -8.96 -9.75 17.16
C ARG A 96 -8.87 -8.32 16.68
N VAL A 97 -8.70 -7.41 17.63
CA VAL A 97 -8.36 -6.01 17.38
C VAL A 97 -6.98 -5.91 16.76
N LEU A 98 -6.89 -5.18 15.64
CA LEU A 98 -5.64 -4.86 14.95
C LEU A 98 -4.93 -3.70 15.64
N GLU A 99 -3.62 -3.82 15.79
CA GLU A 99 -2.78 -2.79 16.39
C GLU A 99 -2.09 -1.95 15.30
N ASN A 100 -1.65 -0.74 15.68
CA ASN A 100 -0.95 0.13 14.74
C ASN A 100 0.30 -0.55 14.17
N ARG A 101 0.45 -0.52 12.84
CA ARG A 101 1.50 -1.20 12.06
C ARG A 101 1.41 -2.72 12.02
N ASP A 102 0.26 -3.30 12.36
CA ASP A 102 0.03 -4.72 12.10
C ASP A 102 0.04 -5.00 10.60
N VAL A 103 0.70 -6.09 10.25
CA VAL A 103 0.76 -6.58 8.87
C VAL A 103 -0.08 -7.84 8.84
N VAL A 104 -1.32 -7.71 8.38
CA VAL A 104 -2.26 -8.82 8.29
C VAL A 104 -2.55 -9.19 6.84
N GLU A 105 -2.59 -10.49 6.58
CA GLU A 105 -3.04 -11.07 5.32
C GLU A 105 -4.42 -11.69 5.54
N ILE A 106 -5.42 -11.24 4.79
CA ILE A 106 -6.80 -11.73 4.92
C ILE A 106 -6.99 -12.96 4.05
N VAL A 107 -7.45 -14.05 4.67
CA VAL A 107 -7.82 -15.28 3.96
C VAL A 107 -9.34 -15.36 3.94
N SER A 108 -9.91 -15.33 2.74
CA SER A 108 -11.35 -15.45 2.49
C SER A 108 -11.64 -16.65 1.58
N THR A 109 -12.84 -17.21 1.67
CA THR A 109 -13.32 -18.25 0.75
C THR A 109 -13.78 -17.68 -0.59
N ASN A 110 -14.10 -16.39 -0.64
CA ASN A 110 -14.41 -15.66 -1.87
C ASN A 110 -13.14 -14.90 -2.27
N GLN A 111 -12.48 -15.35 -3.35
CA GLN A 111 -11.32 -14.71 -3.95
C GLN A 111 -11.71 -13.95 -5.22
#